data_AF-A0A3D1B8J7-F1
#
_entry.id   AF-A0A3D1B8J7-F1
#
_cell.length_a   1.000
_cell.length_b   1.000
_cell.length_c   1.000
_cell.angle_alpha   90.00
_cell.angle_beta   90.00
_cell.angle_gamma   90.00
#
_symmetry.space_group_name_H-M   'P 1'
#
loop_
_entity.id
_entity.type
_entity.pdbx_description
1 polymer ?
#
loop_
_entity_poly.entity_id
_entity_poly.type
_entity_poly.pdbx_seq_one_letter_code
_entity_poly.pdbx_strand_id
1 'polypeptide(L)' 'RLLTLKAARMMDTVGNKVARQEIAMIKAAAPSMALRVLDRAIQVHGAKGVSQDSFL' A
#
# COMPACT_ATOMS: atom_id res chain seq x y z
N ARG A 1 -4.14 3.68 -4.44
CA ARG A 1 -4.88 4.94 -4.17
C ARG A 1 -6.40 4.77 -4.36
N LEU A 2 -6.91 4.49 -5.56
CA LEU A 2 -8.37 4.40 -5.79
C LEU A 2 -9.07 3.32 -4.94
N LEU A 3 -8.47 2.14 -4.79
CA LEU A 3 -9.03 1.07 -3.95
C LEU A 3 -9.13 1.47 -2.46
N THR A 4 -8.18 2.26 -1.95
CA THR A 4 -8.24 2.83 -0.59
C THR A 4 -9.44 3.77 -0.45
N LEU A 5 -9.64 4.65 -1.42
CA LEU A 5 -10.78 5.58 -1.41
C LEU A 5 -12.13 4.85 -1.58
N LYS A 6 -12.17 3.77 -2.37
CA LYS A 6 -13.34 2.90 -2.46
C LYS A 6 -13.65 2.25 -1.10
N ALA A 7 -12.64 1.69 -0.43
CA ALA A 7 -12.82 1.08 0.88
C ALA A 7 -13.31 2.10 1.91
N ALA A 8 -12.70 3.30 1.95
CA ALA A 8 -13.15 4.39 2.82
C ALA A 8 -14.61 4.79 2.54
N ARG A 9 -14.97 5.02 1.27
CA ARG A 9 -16.35 5.33 0.90
C ARG A 9 -17.33 4.24 1.33
N MET A 10 -16.98 2.96 1.16
CA MET A 10 -17.83 1.84 1.59
C MET A 10 -18.00 1.81 3.11
N MET A 11 -16.93 2.06 3.86
CA MET A 11 -16.99 2.16 5.34
C MET A 11 -17.95 3.27 5.77
N ASP A 12 -17.88 4.44 5.12
CA ASP A 12 -18.74 5.59 5.46
C ASP A 12 -20.21 5.38 5.07
N THR A 13 -20.51 4.71 3.94
CA THR A 13 -21.88 4.61 3.42
C THR A 13 -22.66 3.39 3.93
N VAL A 14 -21.99 2.26 4.16
CA VAL A 14 -22.66 0.99 4.52
C VAL A 14 -22.10 0.36 5.79
N GLY A 15 -21.12 1.00 6.42
CA GLY A 15 -20.49 0.53 7.64
C GLY A 15 -19.46 -0.59 7.44
N ASN A 16 -18.60 -0.76 8.44
CA ASN A 16 -17.41 -1.61 8.35
C ASN A 16 -17.72 -3.10 8.16
N LYS A 17 -18.84 -3.61 8.71
CA LYS A 17 -19.20 -5.03 8.58
C LYS A 17 -19.50 -5.40 7.13
N VAL A 18 -20.20 -4.52 6.40
CA VAL A 18 -20.54 -4.73 4.98
C VAL A 18 -19.31 -4.46 4.11
N ALA A 19 -18.53 -3.41 4.42
CA ALA A 19 -17.31 -3.05 3.69
C ALA A 19 -16.11 -4.02 3.91
N ARG A 20 -16.30 -5.12 4.64
CA ARG A 20 -15.22 -6.06 5.04
C ARG A 20 -14.39 -6.56 3.86
N GLN A 21 -15.00 -6.75 2.69
CA GLN A 21 -14.30 -7.27 1.52
C GLN A 21 -13.36 -6.23 0.93
N GLU A 22 -13.82 -4.98 0.76
CA GLU A 22 -13.01 -3.85 0.32
C GLU A 22 -11.84 -3.57 1.26
N ILE A 23 -12.10 -3.62 2.58
CA ILE A 23 -11.07 -3.47 3.61
C ILE A 23 -10.01 -4.57 3.47
N ALA A 24 -10.43 -5.84 3.33
CA ALA A 24 -9.52 -6.96 3.15
C ALA A 24 -8.70 -6.84 1.85
N MET A 25 -9.34 -6.45 0.74
CA MET A 25 -8.66 -6.24 -0.54
C MET A 25 -7.57 -5.18 -0.44
N ILE A 26 -7.86 -4.01 0.15
CA ILE A 26 -6.84 -2.97 0.26
C ILE A 26 -5.73 -3.35 1.25
N LYS A 27 -6.07 -4.08 2.32
CA LYS A 27 -5.09 -4.55 3.32
C LYS A 27 -4.00 -5.43 2.71
N ALA A 28 -4.35 -6.24 1.71
CA ALA A 28 -3.39 -7.06 0.98
C ALA A 28 -2.72 -6.28 -0.16
N ALA A 29 -3.51 -5.58 -0.99
CA ALA A 29 -3.00 -4.97 -2.21
C ALA A 29 -2.05 -3.77 -1.95
N ALA A 30 -2.30 -2.96 -0.93
CA ALA A 30 -1.51 -1.76 -0.68
C ALA A 30 -0.05 -2.08 -0.26
N PRO A 31 0.21 -2.96 0.72
CA PRO A 31 1.58 -3.35 1.07
C PRO A 31 2.33 -4.00 -0.10
N SER A 32 1.71 -4.94 -0.83
CA SER A 32 2.36 -5.59 -1.97
C SER A 32 2.70 -4.63 -3.11
N MET A 33 1.89 -3.59 -3.32
CA MET A 33 2.20 -2.53 -4.27
C MET A 33 3.36 -1.66 -3.77
N ALA A 34 3.32 -1.25 -2.49
CA ALA A 34 4.36 -0.43 -1.88
C ALA A 34 5.72 -1.13 -1.89
N LEU A 35 5.78 -2.41 -1.50
CA LEU A 35 7.01 -3.21 -1.53
C LEU A 35 7.60 -3.27 -2.93
N ARG A 36 6.78 -3.46 -3.98
CA ARG A 36 7.29 -3.43 -5.37
C ARG A 36 7.82 -2.07 -5.79
N VAL A 37 7.27 -0.96 -5.27
CA VAL A 37 7.82 0.38 -5.53
C VAL A 37 9.16 0.55 -4.81
N LEU A 38 9.23 0.14 -3.54
CA LEU A 38 10.44 0.19 -2.73
C LEU A 38 11.56 -0.65 -3.35
N ASP A 39 11.26 -1.89 -3.76
CA ASP A 39 12.23 -2.78 -4.41
C ASP A 39 12.83 -2.17 -5.69
N ARG A 40 11.98 -1.56 -6.53
CA ARG A 40 12.47 -0.80 -7.70
C ARG A 40 13.33 0.40 -7.30
N ALA A 41 12.97 1.11 -6.23
CA ALA A 41 13.76 2.23 -5.73
C ALA A 41 15.14 1.76 -5.22
N ILE A 42 15.18 0.69 -4.44
CA ILE A 42 16.42 0.04 -3.98
C ILE A 42 17.28 -0.32 -5.18
N GLN A 43 16.70 -1.00 -6.18
CA GLN A 43 17.41 -1.46 -7.36
C GLN A 43 18.02 -0.31 -8.20
N VAL A 44 17.31 0.81 -8.35
CA VAL A 44 17.80 1.99 -9.08
C VAL A 44 18.98 2.68 -8.37
N HIS A 45 19.04 2.61 -7.04
CA HIS A 45 20.11 3.26 -6.25
C HIS A 45 21.34 2.36 -6.01
N GLY A 46 21.33 1.09 -6.45
CA GLY A 46 22.47 0.19 -6.32
C GLY A 46 22.89 -0.02 -4.86
N ALA A 47 24.21 0.03 -4.57
CA ALA A 47 24.73 -0.15 -3.21
C ALA A 47 24.17 0.86 -2.21
N LYS A 48 23.86 2.08 -2.65
CA LYS A 48 23.20 3.10 -1.81
C LYS A 48 21.75 2.73 -1.47
N GLY A 49 21.08 1.95 -2.32
CA GLY A 49 19.71 1.49 -2.09
C GLY A 49 19.57 0.51 -0.92
N VAL A 50 20.68 -0.06 -0.45
CA VAL A 50 20.73 -0.97 0.71
C VAL A 50 21.59 -0.43 1.87
N SER A 51 22.13 0.79 1.73
CA SER A 51 22.91 1.44 2.78
C SER A 51 22.02 2.28 3.70
N GLN A 52 22.54 2.70 4.85
CA GLN A 52 21.84 3.64 5.75
C GLN A 52 22.10 5.11 5.37
N ASP A 53 22.57 5.36 4.15
CA ASP A 53 22.85 6.72 3.66
C ASP A 53 21.58 7.43 3.13
N SER A 54 20.45 6.73 3.14
CA SER A 54 19.11 7.28 2.88
C SER A 54 18.31 7.45 4.17
N PHE A 55 17.34 8.36 4.14
CA PHE A 55 16.43 8.63 5.26
C PHE A 55 15.36 7.53 5.47
N LEU A 56 15.13 6.69 4.46
CA LEU A 56 14.35 5.46 4.57
C LEU A 56 15.26 4.33 5.02
#